data_AF-A0AAW0I2A7-F1
#
_entry.id   AF-A0AAW0I2A7-F1
#
_cell.length_a   1.000
_cell.length_b   1.000
_cell.length_c   1.000
_cell.angle_alpha   90.00
_cell.angle_beta   90.00
_cell.angle_gamma   90.00
#
_symmetry.space_group_name_H-M   'P 1'
#
loop_
_entity.id
_entity.type
_entity.pdbx_description
1 polymer ?
#
loop_
_entity_poly.entity_id
_entity_poly.type
_entity_poly.pdbx_seq_one_letter_code
_entity_poly.pdbx_strand_id
1 'polypeptide(L)'
;MKDCEAEILPCIKELVSDANQHVKSALASVIMGLSPILGKDNTIEHLLPLFLAQLKDECPEVRLNIISNLDCVNEVIGIRQLSQCLLPAIVELAEDAKWRVRLAIIEYMPLLAGQLGVEFFDEKLNSLCMAWLVDHVYAIREAATSNLKKLVEKFGKEWALATIIPKVLAMSGDPN
;
A
#
# COMPACT_ATOMS: atom_id res chain seq x y z
N MET A 1 -26.05 -11.50 -12.84
CA MET A 1 -24.80 -11.43 -12.03
C MET A 1 -23.95 -12.69 -12.19
N LYS A 2 -24.54 -13.90 -12.14
CA LYS A 2 -23.82 -15.16 -12.43
C LYS A 2 -23.11 -15.18 -13.80
N ASP A 3 -23.67 -14.52 -14.81
CA ASP A 3 -23.07 -14.49 -16.16
C ASP A 3 -21.83 -13.59 -16.25
N CYS A 4 -21.78 -12.47 -15.52
CA CYS A 4 -20.59 -11.61 -15.48
C CYS A 4 -19.39 -12.32 -14.84
N GLU A 5 -19.63 -13.16 -13.84
CA GLU A 5 -18.57 -13.91 -13.15
C GLU A 5 -17.93 -14.95 -14.08
N ALA A 6 -18.76 -15.71 -14.81
CA ALA A 6 -18.30 -16.77 -15.71
C ALA A 6 -17.62 -16.24 -16.98
N GLU A 7 -18.01 -15.08 -17.48
CA GLU A 7 -17.48 -14.53 -18.74
C GLU A 7 -16.35 -13.53 -18.53
N ILE A 8 -16.41 -12.67 -17.50
CA ILE A 8 -15.45 -11.55 -17.36
C ILE A 8 -14.20 -11.98 -16.59
N LEU A 9 -14.33 -12.80 -15.54
CA LEU A 9 -13.18 -13.19 -14.71
C LEU A 9 -12.07 -13.93 -15.48
N PRO A 10 -12.37 -14.86 -16.41
CA PRO A 10 -11.34 -15.49 -17.23
C PRO A 10 -10.54 -14.45 -18.05
N CYS A 11 -11.24 -13.52 -18.70
CA CYS A 11 -10.59 -12.46 -19.48
C CYS A 11 -9.71 -11.56 -18.60
N ILE A 12 -10.17 -11.19 -17.40
CA ILE A 12 -9.36 -10.39 -16.47
C ILE A 12 -8.08 -11.16 -16.08
N LYS A 13 -8.18 -12.46 -15.79
CA LYS A 13 -7.02 -13.28 -15.42
C LYS A 13 -5.97 -13.33 -16.54
N GLU A 14 -6.42 -13.42 -17.79
CA GLU A 14 -5.54 -13.35 -18.95
C GLU A 14 -4.86 -11.97 -19.05
N LEU A 15 -5.62 -10.88 -18.93
CA LEU A 15 -5.09 -9.51 -19.03
C LEU A 15 -4.13 -9.13 -17.90
N VAL A 16 -4.27 -9.71 -16.70
CA VAL A 16 -3.30 -9.53 -15.60
C VAL A 16 -1.93 -10.08 -15.97
N SER A 17 -1.89 -11.13 -16.79
CA SER A 17 -0.66 -11.82 -17.20
C SER A 17 -0.24 -11.45 -18.63
N ASP A 18 -0.80 -10.37 -19.18
CA ASP A 18 -0.52 -9.94 -20.55
C ASP A 18 0.97 -9.58 -20.72
N ALA A 19 1.55 -9.99 -21.85
CA ALA A 19 2.95 -9.70 -22.16
C ALA A 19 3.20 -8.18 -22.33
N ASN A 20 2.17 -7.42 -22.69
CA ASN A 20 2.24 -5.97 -22.86
C ASN A 20 1.99 -5.24 -21.53
N GLN A 21 3.03 -4.61 -21.01
CA GLN A 21 2.96 -3.81 -19.79
C GLN A 21 1.89 -2.71 -19.83
N HIS A 22 1.57 -2.15 -21.00
CA HIS A 22 0.54 -1.12 -21.11
C HIS A 22 -0.86 -1.69 -20.90
N VAL A 23 -1.10 -2.94 -21.32
CA VAL A 23 -2.36 -3.65 -21.05
C VAL A 23 -2.49 -3.93 -19.56
N LYS A 24 -1.44 -4.49 -18.94
CA LYS A 24 -1.41 -4.73 -17.50
C LYS A 24 -1.62 -3.46 -16.69
N SER A 25 -0.96 -2.37 -17.07
CA SER A 25 -1.07 -1.07 -16.40
C SER A 25 -2.47 -0.46 -16.54
N ALA A 26 -3.05 -0.52 -17.73
CA ALA A 26 -4.42 -0.07 -17.99
C ALA A 26 -5.46 -0.89 -17.22
N LEU A 27 -5.25 -2.21 -17.08
CA LEU A 27 -6.11 -3.04 -16.24
C LEU A 27 -5.96 -2.66 -14.76
N ALA A 28 -4.72 -2.53 -14.28
CA ALA A 28 -4.42 -2.19 -12.89
C ALA A 28 -5.08 -0.88 -12.43
N SER A 29 -5.26 0.08 -13.34
CA SER A 29 -5.90 1.36 -12.99
C SER A 29 -7.42 1.28 -12.83
N VAL A 30 -8.07 0.19 -13.27
CA VAL A 30 -9.54 0.06 -13.25
C VAL A 30 -10.06 -1.20 -12.56
N ILE A 31 -9.23 -2.24 -12.39
CA ILE A 31 -9.65 -3.57 -11.92
C ILE A 31 -10.37 -3.54 -10.57
N MET A 32 -10.03 -2.61 -9.69
CA MET A 32 -10.66 -2.46 -8.37
C MET A 32 -12.11 -1.96 -8.43
N GLY A 33 -12.50 -1.30 -9.52
CA GLY A 33 -13.88 -0.88 -9.76
C GLY A 33 -14.86 -2.06 -9.88
N LEU A 34 -14.34 -3.28 -10.05
CA LEU A 34 -15.14 -4.51 -10.06
C LEU A 34 -15.53 -4.99 -8.67
N SER A 35 -14.81 -4.58 -7.62
CA SER A 35 -15.05 -5.07 -6.27
C SER A 35 -16.47 -4.79 -5.76
N PRO A 36 -17.04 -3.57 -5.91
CA PRO A 36 -18.42 -3.31 -5.51
C PRO A 36 -19.46 -4.09 -6.32
N ILE A 37 -19.13 -4.46 -7.57
CA ILE A 37 -20.02 -5.18 -8.48
C ILE A 37 -20.08 -6.67 -8.13
N LEU A 38 -18.93 -7.27 -7.85
CA LEU A 38 -18.82 -8.69 -7.48
C LEU A 38 -19.21 -8.95 -6.03
N GLY A 39 -19.11 -7.93 -5.17
CA GLY A 39 -19.33 -8.06 -3.74
C GLY A 39 -18.12 -8.66 -3.02
N LYS A 40 -18.25 -8.79 -1.69
CA LYS A 40 -17.15 -9.12 -0.79
C LYS A 40 -16.52 -10.48 -1.07
N ASP A 41 -17.32 -11.55 -1.07
CA ASP A 41 -16.81 -12.91 -1.13
C ASP A 41 -16.08 -13.19 -2.45
N ASN A 42 -16.69 -12.79 -3.58
CA ASN A 42 -16.09 -12.91 -4.90
C ASN A 42 -14.84 -12.03 -5.08
N THR A 43 -14.81 -10.85 -4.46
CA THR A 43 -13.60 -10.00 -4.46
C THR A 43 -12.45 -10.69 -3.75
N ILE A 44 -12.72 -11.29 -2.59
CA ILE A 44 -11.71 -12.03 -1.82
C ILE A 44 -11.24 -13.27 -2.58
N GLU A 45 -12.17 -14.04 -3.15
CA GLU A 45 -11.85 -15.30 -3.82
C GLU A 45 -11.12 -15.10 -5.16
N HIS A 46 -11.53 -14.09 -5.94
CA HIS A 46 -11.10 -13.98 -7.33
C HIS A 46 -10.23 -12.77 -7.65
N LEU A 47 -10.50 -11.60 -7.07
CA LEU A 47 -9.76 -10.38 -7.40
C LEU A 47 -8.53 -10.18 -6.51
N LEU A 48 -8.61 -10.53 -5.23
CA LEU A 48 -7.50 -10.34 -4.30
C LEU A 48 -6.21 -11.08 -4.72
N PRO A 49 -6.26 -12.34 -5.23
CA PRO A 49 -5.07 -12.98 -5.79
C PRO A 49 -4.46 -12.22 -6.97
N LEU A 50 -5.30 -11.56 -7.78
CA LEU A 50 -4.87 -10.78 -8.94
C LEU A 50 -4.22 -9.47 -8.51
N PHE A 51 -4.78 -8.79 -7.50
CA PHE A 51 -4.14 -7.60 -6.91
C PHE A 51 -2.77 -7.94 -6.35
N LEU A 52 -2.65 -9.06 -5.63
CA LEU A 52 -1.36 -9.54 -5.10
C LEU A 52 -0.34 -9.84 -6.19
N ALA A 53 -0.78 -10.43 -7.31
CA ALA A 53 0.09 -10.65 -8.47
C ALA A 53 0.56 -9.32 -9.09
N GLN A 54 -0.36 -8.36 -9.27
CA GLN A 54 -0.04 -7.05 -9.85
C GLN A 54 0.81 -6.17 -8.93
N LEU A 55 0.69 -6.30 -7.61
CA LEU A 55 1.60 -5.64 -6.64
C LEU A 55 3.04 -6.13 -6.76
N LYS A 56 3.27 -7.31 -7.34
CA LYS A 56 4.59 -7.90 -7.57
C LYS A 56 5.03 -7.84 -9.03
N ASP A 57 4.29 -7.11 -9.87
CA ASP A 57 4.60 -7.00 -11.29
C ASP A 57 5.94 -6.29 -11.49
N GLU A 58 6.70 -6.69 -12.52
CA GLU A 58 7.97 -6.05 -12.86
C GLU A 58 7.80 -4.58 -13.26
N CYS A 59 6.67 -4.23 -13.89
CA CYS A 59 6.33 -2.88 -14.32
C CYS A 59 5.92 -2.01 -13.11
N PRO A 60 6.70 -0.96 -12.79
CA PRO A 60 6.41 -0.08 -11.66
C PRO A 60 5.05 0.61 -11.75
N GLU A 61 4.62 0.95 -12.96
CA GLU A 61 3.32 1.59 -13.21
C GLU A 61 2.16 0.67 -12.84
N VAL A 62 2.31 -0.65 -13.02
CA VAL A 62 1.31 -1.64 -12.59
C VAL A 62 1.20 -1.63 -11.07
N ARG A 63 2.33 -1.73 -10.36
CA ARG A 63 2.38 -1.70 -8.89
C ARG A 63 1.78 -0.41 -8.33
N LEU A 64 2.16 0.74 -8.91
CA LEU A 64 1.68 2.06 -8.51
C LEU A 64 0.16 2.20 -8.68
N ASN A 65 -0.39 1.71 -9.81
CA ASN A 65 -1.83 1.78 -10.08
C ASN A 65 -2.64 0.96 -9.07
N ILE A 66 -2.12 -0.19 -8.62
CA ILE A 66 -2.81 -0.97 -7.58
C ILE A 66 -2.76 -0.23 -6.24
N ILE A 67 -1.57 0.23 -5.80
CA ILE A 67 -1.43 0.94 -4.51
C ILE A 67 -2.36 2.15 -4.43
N SER A 68 -2.41 2.95 -5.50
CA SER A 68 -3.16 4.22 -5.52
C SER A 68 -4.67 4.04 -5.44
N ASN A 69 -5.18 2.83 -5.68
CA ASN A 69 -6.61 2.52 -5.71
C ASN A 69 -7.07 1.63 -4.54
N LEU A 70 -6.19 1.23 -3.62
CA LEU A 70 -6.51 0.29 -2.53
C LEU A 70 -7.72 0.72 -1.68
N ASP A 71 -7.98 2.03 -1.59
CA ASP A 71 -9.12 2.60 -0.89
C ASP A 71 -10.48 2.12 -1.44
N CYS A 72 -10.58 1.88 -2.75
CA CYS A 72 -11.81 1.38 -3.38
C CYS A 72 -12.19 -0.03 -2.87
N VAL A 73 -11.20 -0.87 -2.60
CA VAL A 73 -11.42 -2.26 -2.14
C VAL A 73 -11.64 -2.29 -0.62
N ASN A 74 -11.08 -1.32 0.10
CA ASN A 74 -11.27 -1.18 1.54
C ASN A 74 -12.74 -1.12 1.96
N GLU A 75 -13.59 -0.44 1.17
CA GLU A 75 -15.04 -0.33 1.43
C GLU A 75 -15.80 -1.65 1.26
N VAL A 76 -15.26 -2.57 0.44
CA VAL A 76 -15.93 -3.82 0.09
C VAL A 76 -15.54 -4.96 1.03
N ILE A 77 -14.24 -5.16 1.25
CA ILE A 77 -13.76 -6.30 2.04
C ILE A 77 -13.40 -5.94 3.48
N GLY A 78 -13.24 -4.64 3.76
CA GLY A 78 -12.77 -4.12 5.03
C GLY A 78 -11.25 -4.11 5.13
N ILE A 79 -10.72 -3.00 5.62
CA ILE A 79 -9.27 -2.76 5.75
C ILE A 79 -8.52 -3.82 6.57
N ARG A 80 -9.12 -4.43 7.62
CA ARG A 80 -8.43 -5.47 8.40
C ARG A 80 -8.06 -6.67 7.53
N GLN A 81 -9.02 -7.16 6.75
CA GLN A 81 -8.81 -8.28 5.85
C GLN A 81 -7.86 -7.89 4.72
N LEU A 82 -8.08 -6.71 4.10
CA LEU A 82 -7.21 -6.22 3.03
C LEU A 82 -5.77 -6.11 3.51
N SER A 83 -5.56 -5.46 4.64
CA SER A 83 -4.23 -5.22 5.21
C SER A 83 -3.54 -6.53 5.54
N GLN A 84 -4.21 -7.50 6.16
CA GLN A 84 -3.59 -8.79 6.46
C GLN A 84 -3.12 -9.53 5.21
N CYS A 85 -3.92 -9.50 4.14
CA CYS A 85 -3.56 -10.16 2.89
C CYS A 85 -2.46 -9.41 2.14
N LEU A 86 -2.47 -8.07 2.17
CA LEU A 86 -1.55 -7.24 1.40
C LEU A 86 -0.27 -6.85 2.14
N LEU A 87 -0.20 -7.00 3.47
CA LEU A 87 0.91 -6.51 4.27
C LEU A 87 2.29 -7.00 3.78
N PRO A 88 2.49 -8.29 3.43
CA PRO A 88 3.79 -8.73 2.93
C PRO A 88 4.20 -7.96 1.66
N ALA A 89 3.25 -7.71 0.76
CA ALA A 89 3.50 -6.94 -0.45
C ALA A 89 3.73 -5.45 -0.14
N ILE A 90 2.98 -4.86 0.79
CA ILE A 90 3.17 -3.45 1.20
C ILE A 90 4.56 -3.23 1.81
N VAL A 91 5.03 -4.16 2.65
CA VAL A 91 6.38 -4.08 3.24
C VAL A 91 7.45 -4.18 2.17
N GLU A 92 7.29 -5.08 1.19
CA GLU A 92 8.20 -5.19 0.04
C GLU A 92 8.21 -3.89 -0.81
N LEU A 93 7.04 -3.30 -1.05
CA LEU A 93 6.87 -2.07 -1.82
C LEU A 93 7.39 -0.82 -1.10
N ALA A 94 7.44 -0.83 0.24
CA ALA A 94 8.02 0.25 1.03
C ALA A 94 9.52 0.48 0.73
N GLU A 95 10.19 -0.55 0.21
CA GLU A 95 11.61 -0.55 -0.15
C GLU A 95 11.82 -0.65 -1.68
N ASP A 96 10.77 -0.44 -2.48
CA ASP A 96 10.81 -0.57 -3.94
C ASP A 96 11.91 0.28 -4.58
N ALA A 97 12.60 -0.28 -5.59
CA ALA A 97 13.67 0.43 -6.30
C ALA A 97 13.21 1.77 -6.91
N LYS A 98 11.92 1.87 -7.30
CA LYS A 98 11.33 3.08 -7.86
C LYS A 98 10.74 3.94 -6.76
N TRP A 99 11.35 5.10 -6.53
CA TRP A 99 10.94 6.02 -5.47
C TRP A 99 9.46 6.42 -5.54
N ARG A 100 8.85 6.52 -6.74
CA ARG A 100 7.42 6.84 -6.84
C ARG A 100 6.51 5.75 -6.23
N VAL A 101 6.93 4.49 -6.29
CA VAL A 101 6.22 3.40 -5.63
C VAL A 101 6.37 3.54 -4.11
N ARG A 102 7.59 3.79 -3.62
CA ARG A 102 7.83 4.08 -2.19
C ARG A 102 6.98 5.27 -1.70
N LEU A 103 6.91 6.34 -2.49
CA LEU A 103 6.11 7.52 -2.19
C LEU A 103 4.63 7.17 -1.98
N ALA A 104 4.05 6.38 -2.88
CA ALA A 104 2.66 5.94 -2.75
C ALA A 104 2.42 5.13 -1.46
N ILE A 105 3.36 4.27 -1.07
CA ILE A 105 3.29 3.54 0.20
C ILE A 105 3.36 4.50 1.41
N ILE A 106 4.25 5.49 1.37
CA ILE A 106 4.37 6.51 2.43
C ILE A 106 3.07 7.30 2.59
N GLU A 107 2.43 7.65 1.49
CA GLU A 107 1.15 8.38 1.52
C GLU A 107 0.00 7.52 2.04
N TYR A 108 0.02 6.21 1.75
CA TYR A 108 -0.96 5.24 2.22
C TYR A 108 -0.78 4.84 3.70
N MET A 109 0.45 4.89 4.22
CA MET A 109 0.83 4.40 5.55
C MET A 109 -0.04 4.92 6.72
N PRO A 110 -0.48 6.20 6.80
CA PRO A 110 -1.30 6.67 7.94
C PRO A 110 -2.67 5.99 8.01
N LEU A 111 -3.26 5.68 6.84
CA LEU A 111 -4.53 4.95 6.77
C LEU A 111 -4.33 3.55 7.34
N LEU A 112 -3.32 2.84 6.83
CA LEU A 112 -2.95 1.49 7.26
C LEU A 112 -2.68 1.44 8.77
N ALA A 113 -1.84 2.35 9.27
CA ALA A 113 -1.39 2.41 10.64
C ALA A 113 -2.55 2.49 11.63
N GLY A 114 -3.47 3.45 11.47
CA GLY A 114 -4.56 3.56 12.44
C GLY A 114 -5.74 2.63 12.19
N GLN A 115 -5.66 1.73 11.22
CA GLN A 115 -6.63 0.64 11.05
C GLN A 115 -6.10 -0.66 11.65
N LEU A 116 -4.79 -0.87 11.61
CA LEU A 116 -4.10 -1.98 12.28
C LEU A 116 -3.86 -1.71 13.77
N GLY A 117 -3.79 -0.44 14.17
CA GLY A 117 -3.56 -0.02 15.54
C GLY A 117 -2.09 0.21 15.87
N VAL A 118 -1.85 0.92 16.97
CA VAL A 118 -0.52 1.41 17.36
C VAL A 118 0.45 0.28 17.68
N GLU A 119 0.00 -0.77 18.38
CA GLU A 119 0.86 -1.92 18.75
C GLU A 119 1.41 -2.63 17.51
N PHE A 120 0.54 -2.88 16.54
CA PHE A 120 0.93 -3.50 15.28
C PHE A 120 1.87 -2.61 14.46
N PHE A 121 1.56 -1.32 14.40
CA PHE A 121 2.40 -0.34 13.71
C PHE A 121 3.81 -0.31 14.30
N ASP A 122 3.91 -0.24 15.63
CA ASP A 122 5.18 -0.18 16.34
C ASP A 122 6.02 -1.44 16.12
N GLU A 123 5.38 -2.61 16.06
CA GLU A 123 6.05 -3.89 15.83
C GLU A 123 6.51 -4.09 14.37
N LYS A 124 5.70 -3.71 13.38
CA LYS A 124 5.90 -4.12 11.98
C LYS A 124 6.26 -3.00 11.01
N LEU A 125 5.86 -1.74 11.27
CA LEU A 125 5.87 -0.67 10.26
C LEU A 125 6.70 0.56 10.67
N ASN A 126 6.94 0.74 11.96
CA ASN A 126 7.67 1.88 12.51
C ASN A 126 9.11 1.97 11.98
N SER A 127 9.80 0.83 11.81
CA SER A 127 11.15 0.80 11.24
C SER A 127 11.21 1.36 9.82
N LEU A 128 10.21 1.06 8.98
CA LEU A 128 10.11 1.60 7.62
C LEU A 128 9.96 3.12 7.64
N CYS A 129 9.12 3.65 8.54
CA CYS A 129 8.93 5.09 8.68
C CYS A 129 10.21 5.82 9.07
N MET A 130 11.03 5.20 9.91
CA MET A 130 12.34 5.72 10.28
C MET A 130 13.34 5.64 9.12
N ALA A 131 13.34 4.55 8.35
CA ALA A 131 14.21 4.38 7.20
C ALA A 131 13.94 5.44 6.10
N TRP A 132 12.69 5.81 5.88
CA TRP A 132 12.34 6.80 4.86
C TRP A 132 12.83 8.22 5.18
N LEU A 133 13.07 8.56 6.45
CA LEU A 133 13.64 9.86 6.83
C LEU A 133 15.06 10.06 6.31
N VAL A 134 15.79 8.96 6.07
CA VAL A 134 17.16 8.96 5.55
C VAL A 134 17.25 8.43 4.12
N ASP A 135 16.12 8.35 3.40
CA ASP A 135 16.09 7.92 2.01
C ASP A 135 16.96 8.85 1.14
N HIS A 136 17.67 8.29 0.16
CA HIS A 136 18.54 9.05 -0.75
C HIS A 136 17.75 10.09 -1.58
N VAL A 137 16.46 9.86 -1.84
CA VAL A 137 15.59 10.76 -2.60
C VAL A 137 14.99 11.82 -1.68
N TYR A 138 15.23 13.09 -1.99
CA TYR A 138 14.69 14.23 -1.23
C TYR A 138 13.16 14.18 -1.06
N ALA A 139 12.42 13.91 -2.14
CA ALA A 139 10.95 13.84 -2.12
C ALA A 139 10.43 12.75 -1.15
N ILE A 140 11.18 11.66 -0.98
CA ILE A 140 10.83 10.61 -0.01
C ILE A 140 11.02 11.11 1.41
N ARG A 141 12.15 11.78 1.70
CA ARG A 141 12.39 12.37 3.02
C ARG A 141 11.33 13.39 3.38
N GLU A 142 10.96 14.27 2.44
CA GLU A 142 9.88 15.25 2.62
C GLU A 142 8.55 14.54 2.94
N ALA A 143 8.16 13.56 2.12
CA ALA A 143 6.95 12.78 2.34
C ALA A 143 6.96 12.05 3.69
N ALA A 144 8.10 11.50 4.11
CA ALA A 144 8.27 10.83 5.39
C ALA A 144 8.04 11.78 6.58
N THR A 145 8.52 13.02 6.51
CA THR A 145 8.25 14.01 7.57
C THR A 145 6.76 14.36 7.66
N SER A 146 6.10 14.54 6.52
CA SER A 146 4.65 14.77 6.44
C SER A 146 3.86 13.55 6.96
N ASN A 147 4.33 12.35 6.64
CA ASN A 147 3.76 11.10 7.11
C ASN A 147 3.84 10.98 8.65
N LEU A 148 4.99 11.27 9.25
CA LEU A 148 5.14 11.26 10.71
C LEU A 148 4.17 12.22 11.38
N LYS A 149 3.98 13.42 10.83
CA LYS A 149 2.98 14.36 11.34
C LYS A 149 1.58 13.73 11.38
N LYS A 150 1.15 13.09 10.28
CA LYS A 150 -0.15 12.40 10.19
C LYS A 150 -0.25 11.22 11.18
N LEU A 151 0.83 10.49 11.42
CA LEU A 151 0.87 9.42 12.42
C LEU A 151 0.73 9.97 13.85
N VAL A 152 1.39 11.09 14.16
CA VAL A 152 1.24 11.77 15.46
C VAL A 152 -0.18 12.30 15.67
N GLU A 153 -0.81 12.84 14.62
CA GLU A 153 -2.22 13.22 14.66
C GLU A 153 -3.14 12.02 14.96
N LYS A 154 -2.75 10.81 14.53
CA LYS A 154 -3.54 9.58 14.67
C LYS A 154 -3.33 8.84 16.00
N PHE A 155 -2.08 8.74 16.46
CA PHE A 155 -1.70 8.02 17.68
C PHE A 155 -1.49 8.92 18.89
N GLY A 156 -1.44 10.24 18.67
CA GLY A 156 -1.35 11.23 19.73
C GLY A 156 0.08 11.62 20.11
N LYS A 157 0.18 12.75 20.82
CA LYS A 157 1.44 13.36 21.26
C LYS A 157 2.27 12.48 22.20
N GLU A 158 1.60 11.70 23.06
CA GLU A 158 2.26 10.87 24.06
C GLU A 158 3.03 9.72 23.40
N TRP A 159 2.38 9.06 22.43
CA TRP A 159 3.04 8.07 21.58
C TRP A 159 4.22 8.69 20.83
N ALA A 160 4.05 9.89 20.27
CA ALA A 160 5.12 10.57 19.54
C ALA A 160 6.37 10.80 20.42
N LEU A 161 6.15 11.32 21.63
CA LEU A 161 7.21 11.58 22.61
C LEU A 161 7.94 10.31 23.04
N ALA A 162 7.21 9.19 23.21
CA ALA A 162 7.79 7.93 23.63
C ALA A 162 8.54 7.21 22.49
N THR A 163 8.01 7.25 21.27
CA THR A 163 8.42 6.34 20.20
C THR A 163 9.17 7.02 19.07
N ILE A 164 8.73 8.22 18.65
CA ILE A 164 9.21 8.88 17.43
C ILE A 164 10.29 9.92 17.74
N ILE A 165 10.03 10.82 18.69
CA ILE A 165 10.94 11.92 19.03
C ILE A 165 12.35 11.44 19.41
N PRO A 166 12.54 10.40 20.24
CA PRO A 166 13.88 9.93 20.59
C PRO A 166 14.68 9.46 19.36
N LYS A 167 14.01 8.81 18.40
CA LYS A 167 14.64 8.31 17.18
C LYS A 167 15.04 9.44 16.24
N VAL A 168 14.15 10.41 16.02
CA VAL A 168 14.42 11.58 15.18
C VAL A 168 15.55 12.43 15.77
N LEU A 169 15.58 12.63 17.09
CA LEU A 169 16.67 13.36 17.74
C LEU A 169 18.02 12.63 17.58
N ALA A 170 18.05 11.31 17.72
CA ALA A 170 19.26 10.53 17.48
C ALA A 170 19.77 10.70 16.04
N MET A 171 18.88 10.75 15.04
CA MET A 171 19.23 10.98 13.64
C MET A 171 19.73 12.40 13.38
N SER A 172 19.25 13.41 14.13
CA SER A 172 19.66 14.80 13.93
C SER A 172 21.14 15.07 14.28
N GLY A 173 21.76 14.17 15.05
CA GLY A 173 23.19 14.20 15.35
C GLY A 173 24.06 13.44 14.34
N ASP A 174 23.45 12.77 13.36
CA ASP A 174 24.15 12.01 12.32
C ASP A 174 24.56 12.97 11.18
N PRO A 175 25.87 13.12 10.88
CA PRO A 175 26.37 14.17 9.98
C PRO A 175 26.14 13.94 8.47
N ASN A 176 25.09 13.18 8.08
CA ASN A 176 24.77 12.94 6.67
C ASN A 176 24.64 14.24 5.84
#